data_AF-A0A0F2TL30-F1
#
_entry.id   AF-A0A0F2TL30-F1
#
_cell.length_a   1.000
_cell.length_b   1.000
_cell.length_c   1.000
_cell.angle_alpha   90.00
_cell.angle_beta   90.00
_cell.angle_gamma   90.00
#
_symmetry.space_group_name_H-M   'P 1'
#
loop_
_entity.id
_entity.type
_entity.pdbx_description
1 polymer ?
#
loop_
_entity_poly.entity_id
_entity_poly.type
_entity_poly.pdbx_seq_one_letter_code
_entity_poly.pdbx_strand_id
1 'polypeptide(L)'
;MAQSVHRMPALTLNTDGHPHPRENTLVALTAVMGVIAFTTSFFYNLHVLTSWTGLAGIITGFWGMFVSVTTAERFVLMITLGASAVGFYLGIARGGLIG
;
A
#
# COMPACT_ATOMS: atom_id res chain seq x y z
N MET A 1 -28.87 23.97 -18.29
CA MET A 1 -28.06 22.92 -17.65
C MET A 1 -26.62 23.40 -17.64
N ALA A 2 -26.15 23.97 -16.52
CA ALA A 2 -24.76 24.43 -16.42
C ALA A 2 -23.88 23.21 -16.16
N GLN A 3 -23.05 22.83 -17.13
CA GLN A 3 -22.02 21.81 -16.93
C GLN A 3 -20.95 22.39 -16.02
N SER A 4 -20.89 21.92 -14.78
CA SER A 4 -19.75 22.15 -13.90
C SER A 4 -18.55 21.43 -14.52
N VAL A 5 -17.60 22.23 -15.01
CA VAL A 5 -16.30 21.72 -15.46
C VAL A 5 -15.64 21.06 -14.25
N HIS A 6 -15.63 19.73 -14.20
CA HIS A 6 -14.90 18.97 -13.19
C HIS A 6 -13.41 19.26 -13.41
N ARG A 7 -12.88 20.24 -12.68
CA ARG A 7 -11.44 20.47 -12.58
C ARG A 7 -10.87 19.17 -12.02
N MET A 8 -10.01 18.50 -12.79
CA MET A 8 -9.39 17.26 -12.34
C MET A 8 -8.82 17.48 -10.94
N PRO A 9 -9.19 16.66 -9.94
CA PRO A 9 -8.65 16.80 -8.60
C PRO A 9 -7.13 16.72 -8.68
N ALA A 10 -6.44 17.63 -8.00
CA ALA A 10 -5.00 17.58 -7.91
C ALA A 10 -4.57 16.20 -7.39
N LEU A 11 -3.51 15.63 -7.97
CA LEU A 11 -2.96 14.33 -7.60
C LEU A 11 -2.21 14.48 -6.26
N THR A 12 -2.98 14.67 -5.19
CA THR A 12 -2.49 14.90 -3.83
C THR A 12 -3.23 14.00 -2.86
N LEU A 13 -2.48 13.44 -1.91
CA LEU A 13 -3.05 12.70 -0.78
C LEU A 13 -3.82 13.63 0.17
N ASN A 14 -3.46 14.91 0.22
CA ASN A 14 -4.10 15.94 1.05
C ASN A 14 -5.30 16.56 0.30
N THR A 15 -6.32 15.76 0.00
CA THR A 15 -7.50 16.23 -0.75
C THR A 15 -8.32 17.29 0.00
N ASP A 16 -8.18 17.36 1.31
CA ASP A 16 -8.79 18.35 2.20
C ASP A 16 -7.99 19.65 2.32
N GLY A 17 -6.81 19.74 1.70
CA GLY A 17 -5.97 20.94 1.70
C GLY A 17 -5.14 21.15 2.96
N HIS A 18 -5.14 20.19 3.90
CA HIS A 18 -4.30 20.24 5.10
C HIS A 18 -3.14 19.24 5.02
N PRO A 19 -1.93 19.59 5.51
CA PRO A 19 -0.81 18.68 5.49
C PRO A 19 -0.97 17.59 6.56
N HIS A 20 -1.00 16.33 6.12
CA HIS A 20 -1.04 15.13 6.99
C HIS A 20 0.28 14.35 6.91
N PRO A 21 1.37 14.83 7.54
CA PRO A 21 2.70 14.24 7.36
C PRO A 21 2.80 12.82 7.92
N ARG A 22 2.07 12.47 8.98
CA ARG A 22 2.15 11.14 9.60
C ARG A 22 1.43 10.09 8.77
N GLU A 23 0.23 10.44 8.34
CA GLU A 23 -0.66 9.63 7.51
C GLU A 23 0.00 9.40 6.15
N ASN A 24 0.48 10.46 5.50
CA ASN A 24 1.21 10.36 4.23
C ASN A 24 2.48 9.50 4.34
N THR A 25 3.21 9.58 5.46
CA THR A 25 4.38 8.73 5.69
C THR A 25 3.99 7.26 5.82
N LEU A 26 2.90 6.96 6.53
CA LEU A 26 2.39 5.60 6.67
C LEU A 26 1.93 5.03 5.33
N VAL A 27 1.22 5.83 4.53
CA VAL A 27 0.83 5.49 3.15
C VAL A 27 2.07 5.19 2.30
N ALA A 28 3.09 6.04 2.34
CA ALA A 28 4.33 5.84 1.59
C ALA A 28 5.09 4.58 2.03
N LEU A 29 5.20 4.33 3.34
CA LEU A 29 5.81 3.12 3.88
C LEU A 29 5.09 1.86 3.41
N THR A 30 3.76 1.87 3.52
CA THR A 30 2.92 0.76 3.06
C THR A 30 3.14 0.56 1.57
N ALA A 31 3.09 1.63 0.76
CA ALA A 31 3.28 1.61 -0.69
C ALA A 31 4.61 0.95 -1.08
N VAL A 32 5.70 1.37 -0.44
CA VAL A 32 7.02 0.80 -0.67
C VAL A 32 7.05 -0.69 -0.31
N MET A 33 6.51 -1.07 0.85
CA MET A 33 6.46 -2.48 1.26
C MET A 33 5.65 -3.34 0.30
N GLY A 34 4.48 -2.87 -0.14
CA GLY A 34 3.62 -3.61 -1.07
C GLY A 34 4.23 -3.73 -2.46
N VAL A 35 4.90 -2.68 -2.96
CA VAL A 35 5.64 -2.74 -4.22
C VAL A 35 6.80 -3.73 -4.12
N ILE A 36 7.60 -3.68 -3.04
CA ILE A 36 8.69 -4.63 -2.83
C ILE A 36 8.13 -6.05 -2.79
N ALA A 37 7.13 -6.33 -1.95
CA ALA A 37 6.54 -7.65 -1.81
C ALA A 37 5.99 -8.17 -3.16
N PHE A 38 5.29 -7.33 -3.90
CA PHE A 38 4.73 -7.72 -5.19
C PHE A 38 5.83 -8.01 -6.22
N THR A 39 6.82 -7.13 -6.38
CA THR A 39 7.90 -7.31 -7.34
C THR A 39 8.82 -8.47 -6.97
N THR A 40 9.16 -8.66 -5.69
CA THR A 40 10.03 -9.76 -5.27
C THR A 40 9.32 -11.12 -5.35
N SER A 41 7.99 -11.15 -5.33
CA SER A 41 7.21 -12.37 -5.48
C SER A 41 7.39 -13.08 -6.82
N PHE A 42 7.96 -12.44 -7.84
CA PHE A 42 8.29 -13.10 -9.11
C PHE A 42 9.60 -13.89 -9.07
N PHE A 43 10.41 -13.72 -8.03
CA PHE A 43 11.69 -14.39 -7.89
C PHE A 43 11.62 -15.54 -6.89
N TYR A 44 12.09 -16.73 -7.30
CA TYR A 44 12.02 -17.93 -6.47
C TYR A 44 12.93 -17.86 -5.24
N ASN A 45 14.09 -17.20 -5.33
CA ASN A 45 15.08 -17.15 -4.25
C ASN A 45 14.78 -16.09 -3.17
N LEU A 46 13.77 -15.23 -3.39
CA LEU A 46 13.45 -14.08 -2.52
C LEU A 46 12.17 -14.30 -1.70
N HIS A 47 11.73 -15.53 -1.52
CA HIS A 47 10.47 -15.87 -0.85
C HIS A 47 10.46 -15.43 0.63
N VAL A 48 11.59 -15.53 1.36
CA VAL A 48 11.70 -15.03 2.74
C VAL A 48 11.49 -13.52 2.81
N LEU A 49 12.18 -12.75 1.95
CA LEU A 49 12.02 -11.30 1.89
C LEU A 49 10.58 -10.93 1.51
N THR A 50 10.08 -11.54 0.43
CA THR A 50 8.71 -11.37 -0.08
C THR A 50 7.66 -11.57 1.02
N SER A 51 7.78 -12.63 1.81
CA SER A 51 6.86 -12.91 2.91
C SER A 51 6.94 -11.86 4.01
N TRP A 52 8.14 -11.45 4.44
CA TRP A 52 8.27 -10.43 5.49
C TRP A 52 7.78 -9.05 5.04
N THR A 53 8.14 -8.63 3.82
CA THR A 53 7.68 -7.34 3.27
C THR A 53 6.18 -7.36 3.00
N GLY A 54 5.64 -8.49 2.53
CA GLY A 54 4.20 -8.68 2.34
C GLY A 54 3.44 -8.63 3.67
N LEU A 55 3.94 -9.30 4.71
CA LEU A 55 3.33 -9.28 6.04
C LEU A 55 3.37 -7.86 6.65
N ALA A 56 4.52 -7.19 6.57
CA ALA A 56 4.66 -5.83 7.06
C ALA A 56 3.75 -4.86 6.30
N GLY A 57 3.64 -5.01 4.97
CA GLY A 57 2.72 -4.25 4.13
C GLY A 57 1.24 -4.49 4.46
N ILE A 58 0.87 -5.73 4.81
CA ILE A 58 -0.48 -6.06 5.28
C ILE A 58 -0.78 -5.35 6.61
N ILE A 59 0.11 -5.47 7.59
CA ILE A 59 -0.09 -4.87 8.93
C ILE A 59 -0.18 -3.34 8.82
N THR A 60 0.77 -2.72 8.13
CA THR A 60 0.79 -1.27 7.95
C THR A 60 -0.39 -0.78 7.11
N GLY A 61 -0.81 -1.53 6.09
CA GLY A 61 -1.97 -1.20 5.25
C GLY A 61 -3.28 -1.25 6.02
N PHE A 62 -3.51 -2.30 6.81
CA PHE A 62 -4.68 -2.36 7.69
C PHE A 62 -4.68 -1.24 8.73
N TRP A 63 -3.52 -0.97 9.36
CA TRP A 63 -3.41 0.14 10.30
C TRP A 63 -3.70 1.50 9.63
N GLY A 64 -3.18 1.70 8.41
CA GLY A 64 -3.43 2.90 7.62
C GLY A 64 -4.90 3.15 7.35
N MET A 65 -5.69 2.09 7.11
CA MET A 65 -7.13 2.24 6.90
C MET A 65 -7.86 2.89 8.08
N PHE A 66 -7.39 2.66 9.32
CA PHE A 66 -7.99 3.24 10.52
C PHE A 66 -7.52 4.67 10.81
N VAL A 67 -6.30 5.02 10.39
CA VAL A 67 -5.67 6.32 10.69
C VAL A 67 -5.89 7.34 9.58
N SER A 68 -6.05 6.91 8.33
CA SER A 68 -6.20 7.81 7.18
C SER A 68 -7.39 8.76 7.29
N VAL A 69 -7.10 10.02 6.97
CA VAL A 69 -8.05 11.14 7.02
C VAL A 69 -8.72 11.32 5.66
N THR A 70 -7.98 11.11 4.57
CA THR A 70 -8.48 11.39 3.22
C THR A 70 -8.84 10.13 2.44
N THR A 71 -9.73 10.29 1.46
CA THR A 71 -10.10 9.20 0.54
C THR A 71 -8.92 8.80 -0.35
N ALA A 72 -8.06 9.74 -0.73
CA ALA A 72 -6.89 9.47 -1.58
C ALA A 72 -5.87 8.57 -0.86
N GLU A 73 -5.61 8.81 0.42
CA GLU A 73 -4.77 7.94 1.26
C GLU A 73 -5.34 6.51 1.30
N ARG A 74 -6.64 6.38 1.61
CA ARG A 74 -7.31 5.07 1.69
C ARG A 74 -7.28 4.32 0.37
N PHE A 75 -7.40 5.04 -0.74
CA PHE A 75 -7.32 4.44 -2.08
C PHE A 75 -5.94 3.83 -2.35
N VAL A 76 -4.86 4.58 -2.07
CA VAL A 76 -3.49 4.09 -2.23
C VAL A 76 -3.21 2.92 -1.28
N LEU A 77 -3.67 3.01 -0.03
CA LEU A 77 -3.54 1.93 0.94
C LEU A 77 -4.25 0.65 0.47
N MET A 78 -5.44 0.75 -0.14
CA MET A 78 -6.18 -0.44 -0.55
C MET A 78 -5.48 -1.19 -1.69
N ILE A 79 -5.00 -0.45 -2.70
CA ILE A 79 -4.24 -1.02 -3.82
C ILE A 79 -2.99 -1.71 -3.28
N THR A 80 -2.27 -1.03 -2.40
CA THR A 80 -1.02 -1.52 -1.85
C THR A 80 -1.22 -2.70 -0.91
N LEU A 81 -2.29 -2.70 -0.12
CA LEU A 81 -2.69 -3.83 0.72
C LEU A 81 -2.94 -5.06 -0.14
N GLY A 82 -3.63 -4.90 -1.28
CA GLY A 82 -3.81 -5.97 -2.26
C GLY A 82 -2.48 -6.49 -2.82
N ALA A 83 -1.57 -5.59 -3.21
CA ALA A 83 -0.24 -5.96 -3.70
C ALA A 83 0.58 -6.71 -2.63
N SER A 84 0.52 -6.25 -1.38
CA SER A 84 1.17 -6.88 -0.22
C SER A 84 0.60 -8.27 0.06
N ALA A 85 -0.72 -8.43 -0.04
CA ALA A 85 -1.40 -9.72 0.13
C ALA A 85 -1.00 -10.73 -0.94
N VAL A 86 -0.93 -10.30 -2.21
CA VAL A 86 -0.46 -11.15 -3.31
C VAL A 86 0.99 -11.56 -3.09
N GLY A 87 1.87 -10.60 -2.77
CA GLY A 87 3.27 -10.87 -2.49
C GLY A 87 3.43 -11.86 -1.33
N PHE A 88 2.77 -11.60 -0.20
CA PHE A 88 2.78 -12.46 0.97
C PHE A 88 2.32 -13.89 0.65
N TYR A 89 1.18 -14.03 -0.03
CA TYR A 89 0.63 -15.32 -0.41
C TYR A 89 1.63 -16.14 -1.24
N LEU A 90 2.24 -15.52 -2.25
CA LEU A 90 3.24 -16.18 -3.10
C LEU A 90 4.54 -16.49 -2.34
N GLY A 91 4.95 -15.63 -1.41
CA GLY A 91 6.10 -15.86 -0.54
C GLY A 91 5.89 -17.07 0.37
N ILE A 92 4.75 -17.14 1.05
CA ILE A 92 4.35 -18.28 1.90
C ILE A 92 4.25 -19.58 1.07
N ALA A 93 3.61 -19.52 -0.10
CA ALA A 93 3.43 -20.68 -0.96
C ALA A 93 4.75 -21.32 -1.41
N ARG A 94 5.86 -20.58 -1.34
CA ARG A 94 7.21 -21.04 -1.67
C ARG A 94 8.08 -21.36 -0.44
N GLY A 95 7.50 -21.43 0.76
CA GLY A 95 8.21 -21.75 2.00
C GLY A 95 8.73 -20.54 2.78
N GLY A 96 8.27 -19.31 2.47
CA GLY A 96 8.71 -18.11 3.20
C GLY A 96 8.27 -18.04 4.67
N LEU A 97 8.89 -17.09 5.38
CA LEU A 97 8.87 -16.73 6.83
C LEU A 97 9.97 -17.33 7.72
N ILE A 98 10.51 -18.51 7.45
CA ILE A 98 11.67 -19.03 8.20
C ILE A 98 12.74 -19.76 7.37
N GLY A 99 12.53 -19.92 6.05
CA GLY A 99 13.52 -20.46 5.12
C GLY A 99 13.52 -21.99 5.05
#